data_AF-A0A1B4PW79-F1
#
_entry.id   AF-A0A1B4PW79-F1
#
_cell.length_a   1.000
_cell.length_b   1.000
_cell.length_c   1.000
_cell.angle_alpha   90.00
_cell.angle_beta   90.00
_cell.angle_gamma   90.00
#
_symmetry.space_group_name_H-M   'P 1'
#
loop_
_entity.id
_entity.type
_entity.pdbx_description
1 polymer ?
#
loop_
_entity_poly.entity_id
_entity_poly.type
_entity_poly.pdbx_seq_one_letter_code
_entity_poly.pdbx_strand_id
1 'polypeptide(L)'
;MIRFLLATAFTVLLGSCSKHKDETWTTLQEMPAFAEPNDDRTNPIFTIKKGEHCVPLKDRTAKIYAYTQVRCDSGTGWVLDDFFDKQGGK
;
A
#
# COMPACT_ATOMS: atom_id res chain seq x y z
N MET A 1 11.63 19.89 38.89
CA MET A 1 12.03 20.16 37.49
C MET A 1 12.33 18.88 36.68
N ILE A 2 11.59 17.78 36.90
CA ILE A 2 11.81 16.48 36.22
C ILE A 2 10.61 16.03 35.38
N ARG A 3 9.43 16.63 35.60
CA ARG A 3 8.17 16.27 34.91
C ARG A 3 8.07 16.72 33.46
N PHE A 4 8.81 17.76 33.06
CA PHE A 4 8.78 18.26 31.68
C PHE A 4 9.67 17.46 30.72
N LEU A 5 10.59 16.65 31.24
CA LEU A 5 11.52 15.85 30.42
C LEU A 5 10.90 14.54 29.89
N LEU A 6 9.77 14.08 30.47
CA LEU A 6 9.05 12.91 29.98
C LEU A 6 8.14 13.21 28.78
N ALA A 7 7.69 14.45 28.61
CA ALA A 7 6.75 14.82 27.55
C ALA A 7 7.39 14.82 26.15
N THR A 8 8.70 15.06 26.06
CA THR A 8 9.44 15.16 24.80
C THR A 8 9.81 13.80 24.19
N ALA A 9 9.76 12.71 24.96
CA ALA A 9 10.15 11.38 24.47
C ALA A 9 9.04 10.67 23.67
N PHE A 10 7.78 11.11 23.79
CA PHE A 10 6.64 10.39 23.21
C PHE A 10 6.36 10.74 21.74
N THR A 11 6.87 11.87 21.23
CA THR A 11 6.61 12.32 19.85
C THR A 11 7.48 11.65 18.80
N VAL A 12 8.57 10.97 19.19
CA VAL A 12 9.51 10.35 18.24
C VAL A 12 9.04 8.96 17.75
N LEU A 13 8.05 8.35 18.40
CA LEU A 13 7.60 6.98 18.07
C LEU A 13 6.53 6.89 16.97
N LEU A 14 5.96 8.02 16.52
CA LEU A 14 4.89 8.02 15.51
C LEU A 14 5.42 8.12 14.06
N GLY A 15 6.72 8.28 13.88
CA GLY A 15 7.37 8.28 12.57
C GLY A 15 7.69 6.87 12.07
N SER A 16 6.70 5.98 11.95
CA SER A 16 6.92 4.76 11.16
C SER A 16 7.37 5.19 9.76
N CYS A 17 8.52 4.71 9.31
CA CYS A 17 9.01 4.90 7.93
C CYS A 17 8.13 4.07 6.98
N SER A 18 6.87 4.46 6.81
CA SER A 18 6.11 4.06 5.64
C SER A 18 6.76 4.73 4.44
N LYS A 19 7.09 3.93 3.42
CA LYS A 19 7.63 4.43 2.14
C LYS A 19 6.58 5.26 1.41
N HIS A 20 5.30 4.95 1.60
CA HIS A 20 4.19 5.56 0.88
C HIS A 20 3.41 6.58 1.72
N LYS A 21 4.10 7.58 2.27
CA LYS A 21 3.40 8.62 3.02
C LYS A 21 2.57 9.48 2.08
N ASP A 22 1.30 9.63 2.41
CA ASP A 22 0.35 10.51 1.71
C ASP A 22 0.19 10.20 0.21
N GLU A 23 0.50 8.97 -0.20
CA GLU A 23 0.25 8.51 -1.58
C GLU A 23 -1.19 8.04 -1.73
N THR A 24 -1.82 8.41 -2.83
CA THR A 24 -3.10 7.84 -3.26
C THR A 24 -3.02 7.50 -4.73
N TRP A 25 -3.37 6.25 -5.05
CA TRP A 25 -3.26 5.71 -6.40
C TRP A 25 -4.66 5.52 -6.99
N THR A 26 -4.84 5.89 -8.24
CA THR A 26 -6.11 5.69 -8.97
C THR A 26 -5.95 4.56 -9.98
N THR A 27 -6.81 3.54 -9.91
CA THR A 27 -6.72 2.39 -10.80
C THR A 27 -7.13 2.75 -12.24
N LEU A 28 -6.27 2.45 -13.22
CA LEU A 28 -6.48 2.79 -14.63
C LEU A 28 -7.33 1.75 -15.39
N GLN A 29 -7.36 0.50 -14.91
CA GLN A 29 -8.14 -0.59 -15.47
C GLN A 29 -8.50 -1.63 -14.41
N GLU A 30 -9.51 -2.46 -14.65
CA GLU A 30 -9.82 -3.56 -13.75
C GLU A 30 -8.64 -4.53 -13.62
N MET A 31 -8.34 -4.97 -12.39
CA MET A 31 -7.24 -5.89 -12.15
C MET A 31 -7.48 -6.77 -10.91
N PRO A 32 -6.92 -7.98 -10.89
CA PRO A 32 -7.03 -8.88 -9.74
C PRO A 32 -6.10 -8.46 -8.60
N ALA A 33 -6.55 -8.68 -7.36
CA ALA A 33 -5.74 -8.60 -6.16
C ALA A 33 -5.63 -9.98 -5.50
N PHE A 34 -4.46 -10.27 -4.92
CA PHE A 34 -4.10 -11.59 -4.40
C PHE A 34 -3.82 -11.58 -2.90
N ALA A 35 -3.93 -12.75 -2.26
CA ALA A 35 -3.64 -12.89 -0.83
C ALA A 35 -2.15 -12.74 -0.55
N GLU A 36 -1.30 -13.23 -1.46
CA GLU A 36 0.16 -13.19 -1.34
C GLU A 36 0.86 -12.66 -2.62
N PRO A 37 2.11 -12.17 -2.50
CA PRO A 37 2.94 -11.86 -3.67
C PRO A 37 3.24 -13.12 -4.49
N ASN A 38 3.05 -13.05 -5.81
CA ASN A 38 3.25 -14.20 -6.71
C ASN A 38 2.37 -15.42 -6.34
N ASP A 39 1.19 -15.18 -5.79
CA ASP A 39 0.15 -16.20 -5.59
C ASP A 39 -0.36 -16.77 -6.93
N ASP A 40 -1.19 -17.82 -6.85
CA ASP A 40 -1.88 -18.39 -8.00
C ASP A 40 -2.78 -17.35 -8.68
N ARG A 41 -2.41 -17.00 -9.91
CA ARG A 41 -3.10 -15.99 -10.71
C ARG A 41 -4.54 -16.37 -11.07
N THR A 42 -4.94 -17.63 -10.87
CA THR A 42 -6.30 -18.11 -11.12
C THR A 42 -7.24 -17.89 -9.94
N ASN A 43 -6.72 -17.54 -8.76
CA ASN A 43 -7.48 -17.41 -7.52
C ASN A 43 -7.36 -16.02 -6.89
N PRO A 44 -7.89 -14.96 -7.53
CA PRO A 44 -7.91 -13.63 -6.92
C PRO A 44 -8.84 -13.59 -5.70
N ILE A 45 -8.46 -12.83 -4.68
CA ILE A 45 -9.31 -12.60 -3.50
C ILE A 45 -10.37 -11.52 -3.75
N PHE A 46 -10.11 -10.60 -4.68
CA PHE A 46 -11.08 -9.63 -5.21
C PHE A 46 -10.56 -8.99 -6.52
N THR A 47 -11.43 -8.19 -7.16
CA THR A 47 -11.08 -7.38 -8.33
C THR A 47 -11.18 -5.90 -7.97
N ILE A 48 -10.11 -5.16 -8.23
CA ILE A 48 -10.10 -3.69 -8.10
C ILE A 48 -10.72 -3.11 -9.37
N LYS A 49 -11.64 -2.16 -9.20
CA LYS A 49 -12.36 -1.55 -10.32
C LYS A 49 -11.59 -0.39 -10.92
N LYS A 50 -11.80 -0.14 -12.21
CA LYS A 50 -11.28 1.06 -12.87
C LYS A 50 -11.83 2.32 -12.17
N GLY A 51 -10.95 3.27 -11.89
CA GLY A 51 -11.26 4.52 -11.18
C GLY A 51 -11.31 4.40 -9.66
N GLU A 52 -11.08 3.20 -9.11
CA GLU A 52 -11.01 3.00 -7.66
C GLU A 52 -9.75 3.66 -7.08
N HIS A 53 -9.90 4.22 -5.87
CA HIS A 53 -8.79 4.81 -5.15
C HIS A 53 -8.20 3.80 -4.18
N CYS A 54 -6.88 3.70 -4.21
CA CYS A 54 -6.14 2.75 -3.40
C CYS A 54 -5.00 3.46 -2.67
N VAL A 55 -4.77 3.07 -1.43
CA VAL A 55 -3.62 3.51 -0.64
C VAL A 55 -2.56 2.39 -0.65
N PRO A 56 -1.36 2.62 -1.20
CA PRO A 56 -0.26 1.68 -1.09
C PRO A 56 0.21 1.57 0.37
N LEU A 57 0.54 0.34 0.78
CA LEU A 57 0.91 0.02 2.16
C LEU A 57 2.36 -0.47 2.26
N LYS A 58 2.73 -1.45 1.44
CA LYS A 58 4.00 -2.16 1.54
C LYS A 58 4.44 -2.70 0.19
N ASP A 59 5.73 -2.64 -0.07
CA ASP A 59 6.33 -3.31 -1.22
C ASP A 59 6.91 -4.67 -0.82
N ARG A 60 6.84 -5.65 -1.73
CA ARG A 60 7.61 -6.89 -1.65
C ARG A 60 8.04 -7.33 -3.05
N THR A 61 9.33 -7.61 -3.21
CA THR A 61 9.83 -8.32 -4.38
C THR A 61 9.64 -9.82 -4.19
N ALA A 62 8.97 -10.48 -5.13
CA ALA A 62 8.82 -11.93 -5.16
C ALA A 62 9.22 -12.45 -6.54
N LYS A 63 10.19 -13.37 -6.58
CA LYS A 63 10.90 -13.77 -7.81
C LYS A 63 11.52 -12.55 -8.50
N ILE A 64 11.04 -12.20 -9.69
CA ILE A 64 11.54 -11.09 -10.52
C ILE A 64 10.58 -9.88 -10.54
N TYR A 65 9.47 -9.94 -9.79
CA TYR A 65 8.43 -8.91 -9.82
C TYR A 65 8.36 -8.15 -8.49
N ALA A 66 8.11 -6.85 -8.57
CA ALA A 66 7.76 -6.00 -7.43
C ALA A 66 6.24 -6.00 -7.25
N TYR A 67 5.78 -6.38 -6.07
CA TYR A 67 4.38 -6.33 -5.68
C TYR A 67 4.17 -5.25 -4.64
N THR A 68 3.02 -4.61 -4.70
CA THR A 68 2.60 -3.63 -3.71
C THR A 68 1.32 -4.14 -3.05
N GLN A 69 1.28 -4.13 -1.72
CA GLN A 69 0.04 -4.33 -1.00
C GLN A 69 -0.72 -3.01 -1.00
N VAL A 70 -1.96 -3.03 -1.49
CA VAL A 70 -2.83 -1.86 -1.57
C VAL A 70 -4.08 -2.08 -0.74
N ARG A 71 -4.62 -0.99 -0.19
CA ARG A 71 -5.96 -0.93 0.41
C ARG A 71 -6.84 -0.07 -0.47
N CYS A 72 -7.87 -0.66 -1.04
CA CYS A 72 -8.88 -0.02 -1.86
C CYS A 72 -10.27 -0.19 -1.22
N ASP A 73 -11.31 0.39 -1.82
CA ASP A 73 -12.70 0.23 -1.37
C ASP A 73 -13.16 -1.24 -1.42
N SER A 74 -12.69 -1.99 -2.42
CA SER A 74 -12.99 -3.40 -2.67
C SER A 74 -12.27 -4.35 -1.71
N GLY A 75 -11.20 -3.90 -1.03
CA GLY A 75 -10.45 -4.73 -0.10
C GLY A 75 -8.97 -4.39 0.01
N THR A 76 -8.23 -5.24 0.72
CA THR A 76 -6.76 -5.14 0.85
C THR A 76 -6.10 -6.37 0.27
N GLY A 77 -5.15 -6.19 -0.65
CA GLY A 77 -4.48 -7.29 -1.35
C GLY A 77 -3.21 -6.89 -2.07
N TRP A 78 -2.52 -7.86 -2.65
CA TRP A 78 -1.27 -7.67 -3.39
C TRP A 78 -1.53 -7.55 -4.89
N VAL A 79 -0.86 -6.60 -5.53
CA VAL A 79 -1.00 -6.29 -6.95
C VAL A 79 0.35 -6.00 -7.59
N LEU A 80 0.40 -6.12 -8.92
CA LEU A 80 1.41 -5.45 -9.74
C LEU A 80 0.92 -4.02 -9.97
N ASP A 81 1.75 -3.03 -9.68
CA ASP A 81 1.33 -1.64 -9.59
C ASP A 81 1.39 -0.86 -10.92
N ASP A 82 1.61 -1.56 -12.03
CA ASP A 82 1.75 -1.01 -13.39
C ASP A 82 0.50 -0.26 -13.87
N PHE A 83 -0.66 -0.53 -13.27
CA PHE A 83 -1.98 -0.04 -13.72
C PHE A 83 -2.58 1.01 -12.78
N PHE A 84 -1.73 1.79 -12.09
CA PHE A 84 -2.14 2.91 -11.27
C PHE A 84 -1.61 4.24 -11.80
N ASP A 85 -2.46 5.27 -11.73
CA ASP A 85 -2.00 6.66 -11.68
C ASP A 85 -1.59 6.98 -10.22
N LYS A 86 -0.28 7.14 -9.99
CA LYS A 86 0.30 7.33 -8.65
C LYS A 86 0.43 8.82 -8.38
N GLN A 87 -0.51 9.39 -7.63
CA GLN A 87 -0.45 10.80 -7.22
C GLN A 87 0.10 10.91 -5.78
N GLY A 88 1.11 11.77 -5.62
CA GLY A 88 1.85 11.89 -4.36
C GLY A 88 2.97 10.84 -4.27
N GLY A 89 4.14 11.27 -3.82
CA GLY A 89 5.39 10.52 -3.86
C GLY A 89 6.48 11.38 -4.51
N LYS A 90 7.24 12.10 -3.68
CA LYS A 90 8.38 12.92 -4.09
C LYS A 90 9.66 12.29 -3.57
#